data_AF-A0A9Q0W3P4-F1
#
_entry.id   AF-A0A9Q0W3P4-F1
#
_cell.length_a   1.000
_cell.length_b   1.000
_cell.length_c   1.000
_cell.angle_alpha   90.00
_cell.angle_beta   90.00
_cell.angle_gamma   90.00
#
_symmetry.space_group_name_H-M   'P 1'
#
loop_
_entity.id
_entity.type
_entity.pdbx_description
1 polymer ?
#
loop_
_entity_poly.entity_id
_entity_poly.type
_entity_poly.pdbx_seq_one_letter_code
_entity_poly.pdbx_strand_id
1 'polypeptide(L)'
;MVSLRLQKRLAASLLDCGKGKLWLDPNESTDISMANSSKSIRHGVLQGMNIRKLIKDGFIIQKTMITHSRSRARKVKESKTRGRYSGYGKRKGTREARATIKGSVDEENESAETFASKNTENLKRLISTCTVRCT
;
A
#
# COMPACT_ATOMS: atom_id res chain seq x y z
N MET A 1 -23.08 29.40 -16.27
CA MET A 1 -22.44 28.31 -15.50
C MET A 1 -21.12 28.80 -14.94
N VAL A 2 -20.83 28.49 -13.67
CA VAL A 2 -19.63 28.94 -12.96
C VAL A 2 -18.46 27.99 -13.19
N SER A 3 -17.25 28.51 -13.37
CA SER A 3 -16.04 27.70 -13.62
C SER A 3 -15.31 27.37 -12.31
N LEU A 4 -15.39 26.11 -11.87
CA LEU A 4 -14.74 25.60 -10.65
C LEU A 4 -13.39 24.90 -10.89
N ARG A 5 -12.73 25.18 -12.04
CA ARG A 5 -11.48 24.49 -12.44
C ARG A 5 -10.31 24.77 -11.48
N LEU A 6 -10.21 26.01 -10.99
CA LEU A 6 -9.15 26.44 -10.08
C LEU A 6 -9.32 25.76 -8.71
N GLN A 7 -10.54 25.82 -8.17
CA GLN A 7 -10.92 25.28 -6.88
C GLN A 7 -10.68 23.78 -6.82
N LYS A 8 -11.08 23.06 -7.89
CA LYS A 8 -10.84 21.63 -8.03
C LYS A 8 -9.35 21.28 -8.10
N ARG A 9 -8.51 22.12 -8.71
CA ARG A 9 -7.05 21.95 -8.73
C ARG A 9 -6.44 22.19 -7.34
N LEU A 10 -6.83 23.26 -6.68
CA LEU A 10 -6.30 23.64 -5.38
C LEU A 10 -6.72 22.64 -4.29
N ALA A 11 -7.98 22.20 -4.27
CA ALA A 11 -8.46 21.17 -3.35
C ALA A 11 -7.73 19.83 -3.58
N ALA A 12 -7.43 19.47 -4.84
CA ALA A 12 -6.71 18.25 -5.17
C ALA A 12 -5.28 18.24 -4.59
N SER A 13 -4.58 19.36 -4.68
CA SER A 13 -3.25 19.54 -4.09
C SER A 13 -3.24 19.62 -2.56
N LEU A 14 -4.37 19.93 -1.92
CA LEU A 14 -4.48 20.00 -0.45
C LEU A 14 -4.85 18.67 0.19
N LEU A 15 -5.61 17.83 -0.52
CA LEU A 15 -6.08 16.51 -0.08
C LEU A 15 -5.25 15.35 -0.68
N ASP A 16 -4.15 15.67 -1.36
CA ASP A 16 -3.27 14.73 -2.07
C ASP A 16 -4.04 13.69 -2.92
N CYS A 17 -5.01 14.19 -3.69
CA CYS A 17 -5.91 13.34 -4.46
C CYS A 17 -6.07 13.81 -5.91
N GLY A 18 -6.48 12.90 -6.79
CA GLY A 18 -6.78 13.25 -8.17
C GLY A 18 -8.06 14.08 -8.28
N LYS A 19 -8.13 15.01 -9.25
CA LYS A 19 -9.30 15.87 -9.48
C LYS A 19 -10.62 15.09 -9.60
N GLY A 20 -10.59 13.87 -10.16
CA GLY A 20 -11.78 13.02 -10.31
C GLY A 20 -12.36 12.47 -8.99
N LYS A 21 -11.58 12.47 -7.90
CA LYS A 21 -12.03 12.01 -6.58
C LYS A 21 -12.73 13.10 -5.76
N LEU A 22 -12.67 14.36 -6.20
CA LEU A 22 -13.32 15.45 -5.48
C LEU A 22 -14.80 15.55 -5.84
N TRP A 23 -15.62 15.61 -4.81
CA TRP A 23 -17.01 16.03 -4.88
C TRP A 23 -17.11 17.49 -4.42
N LEU A 24 -17.84 18.29 -5.19
CA LEU A 24 -18.14 19.69 -4.91
C LEU A 24 -19.66 19.80 -4.85
N ASP A 25 -20.20 20.47 -3.85
CA ASP A 25 -21.63 20.68 -3.74
C ASP A 25 -22.15 21.58 -4.90
N PRO A 26 -23.12 21.13 -5.71
CA PRO A 26 -23.72 21.95 -6.75
C PRO A 26 -24.56 23.11 -6.19
N ASN A 27 -25.13 22.99 -4.98
CA ASN A 27 -25.99 24.00 -4.39
C ASN A 27 -25.20 25.24 -3.99
N GLU A 28 -24.01 25.04 -3.43
CA GLU A 28 -23.11 26.10 -2.94
C GLU A 28 -22.04 26.50 -3.98
N SER A 29 -22.36 26.37 -5.27
CA SER A 29 -21.39 26.59 -6.35
C SER A 29 -20.88 28.03 -6.46
N THR A 30 -21.67 29.01 -6.03
CA THR A 30 -21.29 30.44 -5.94
C THR A 30 -20.22 30.66 -4.89
N ASP A 31 -20.42 30.06 -3.72
CA ASP A 31 -19.59 30.21 -2.53
C ASP A 31 -18.24 29.52 -2.68
N ILE A 32 -18.26 28.34 -3.31
CA ILE A 32 -17.04 27.63 -3.71
C ILE A 32 -16.26 28.47 -4.73
N SER A 33 -16.93 29.12 -5.69
CA SER A 33 -16.25 29.92 -6.72
C SER A 33 -15.53 31.15 -6.16
N MET A 34 -16.03 31.74 -5.08
CA MET A 34 -15.37 32.86 -4.42
C MET A 34 -14.06 32.45 -3.72
N ALA A 35 -13.82 31.14 -3.51
CA ALA A 35 -12.63 30.63 -2.85
C ALA A 35 -11.43 30.46 -3.80
N ASN A 36 -10.62 31.51 -3.93
CA ASN A 36 -9.47 31.52 -4.84
C ASN A 36 -8.14 31.11 -4.18
N SER A 37 -8.10 31.06 -2.85
CA SER A 37 -6.88 30.84 -2.08
C SER A 37 -6.87 29.46 -1.40
N SER A 38 -5.75 28.74 -1.56
CA SER A 38 -5.45 27.49 -0.82
C SER A 38 -4.67 27.73 0.48
N LYS A 39 -4.20 28.97 0.70
CA LYS A 39 -3.33 29.35 1.82
C LYS A 39 -4.16 29.57 3.08
N SER A 40 -3.80 28.85 4.14
CA SER A 40 -4.25 29.19 5.50
C SER A 40 -3.42 30.38 5.97
N ILE A 41 -4.06 31.50 6.27
CA ILE A 41 -3.36 32.64 6.83
C ILE A 41 -3.28 32.40 8.32
N ARG A 42 -2.06 32.17 8.80
CA ARG A 42 -1.77 31.92 10.21
C ARG A 42 -1.87 33.21 11.06
N HIS A 43 -2.09 34.38 10.47
CA HIS A 43 -2.23 35.66 11.17
C HIS A 43 -3.25 36.58 10.49
N GLY A 44 -4.44 36.67 11.08
CA GLY A 44 -5.22 37.91 11.18
C GLY A 44 -5.89 38.54 9.96
N VAL A 45 -5.42 38.41 8.72
CA VAL A 45 -6.07 39.09 7.57
C VAL A 45 -5.85 38.34 6.25
N LEU A 46 -6.94 37.87 5.63
CA LEU A 46 -7.32 38.19 4.24
C LEU A 46 -8.84 38.02 4.11
N GLN A 47 -9.47 39.05 3.55
CA GLN A 47 -10.86 39.08 3.12
C GLN A 47 -11.02 38.12 1.93
N GLY A 48 -11.50 36.91 2.17
CA GLY A 48 -11.81 35.92 1.12
C GLY A 48 -12.10 34.52 1.68
N MET A 49 -13.01 33.78 1.04
CA MET A 49 -13.29 32.38 1.38
C MET A 49 -12.09 31.49 0.99
N ASN A 50 -11.79 30.50 1.84
CA ASN A 50 -10.61 29.62 1.69
C ASN A 50 -11.04 28.17 1.45
N ILE A 51 -10.34 27.47 0.57
CA ILE A 51 -10.65 26.07 0.23
C ILE A 51 -10.50 25.13 1.42
N ARG A 52 -9.56 25.42 2.34
CA ARG A 52 -9.38 24.64 3.58
C ARG A 52 -10.57 24.74 4.54
N LYS A 53 -11.27 25.88 4.58
CA LYS A 53 -12.50 26.05 5.37
C LYS A 53 -13.61 25.19 4.77
N LEU A 54 -13.83 25.31 3.45
CA LEU A 54 -14.82 24.52 2.71
C LEU A 54 -14.63 23.00 2.82
N ILE A 55 -13.37 22.53 2.94
CA ILE A 55 -13.07 21.11 3.21
C ILE A 55 -13.49 20.72 4.64
N LYS A 56 -13.21 21.57 5.63
CA LYS A 56 -13.57 21.33 7.04
C LYS A 56 -15.08 21.37 7.25
N ASP A 57 -15.74 22.30 6.57
CA ASP A 57 -17.20 22.51 6.65
C ASP A 57 -17.98 21.45 5.85
N GLY A 58 -17.30 20.70 4.96
CA GLY A 58 -17.87 19.55 4.25
C GLY A 58 -18.45 19.87 2.86
N PHE A 59 -18.30 21.07 2.33
CA PHE A 59 -18.72 21.42 0.97
C PHE A 59 -17.83 20.79 -0.12
N ILE A 60 -16.59 20.46 0.24
CA ILE A 60 -15.63 19.77 -0.62
C ILE A 60 -15.24 18.45 0.03
N ILE A 61 -15.64 17.34 -0.58
CA ILE A 61 -15.46 16.00 -0.02
C ILE A 61 -14.57 15.16 -0.92
N GLN A 62 -13.65 14.41 -0.32
CA GLN A 62 -12.92 13.36 -1.01
C GLN A 62 -13.81 12.11 -1.10
N LYS A 63 -14.20 11.74 -2.33
CA LYS A 63 -14.85 10.46 -2.58
C LYS A 63 -13.86 9.34 -2.28
N THR A 64 -14.37 8.29 -1.63
CA THR A 64 -13.61 7.06 -1.45
C THR A 64 -13.25 6.45 -2.80
N MET A 65 -12.13 5.72 -2.85
CA MET A 65 -11.76 5.00 -4.07
C MET A 65 -12.74 3.86 -4.32
N ILE A 66 -12.97 3.56 -5.59
CA ILE A 66 -13.73 2.36 -5.98
C ILE A 66 -12.93 1.13 -5.52
N THR A 67 -13.51 0.34 -4.62
CA THR A 67 -12.85 -0.83 -4.03
C THR A 67 -12.97 -2.03 -4.96
N HIS A 68 -11.84 -2.55 -5.45
CA HIS A 68 -11.80 -3.86 -6.11
C HIS A 68 -11.60 -4.99 -5.08
N SER A 69 -12.58 -5.88 -4.93
CA SER A 69 -12.49 -7.00 -3.99
C SER A 69 -11.38 -8.00 -4.38
N ARG A 70 -10.51 -8.34 -3.42
CA ARG A 70 -9.47 -9.38 -3.59
C ARG A 70 -9.93 -10.78 -3.17
N SER A 71 -11.21 -10.97 -2.83
CA SER A 71 -11.77 -12.24 -2.34
C SER A 71 -11.51 -13.41 -3.29
N ARG A 72 -11.80 -13.24 -4.59
CA ARG A 72 -11.57 -14.26 -5.63
C ARG A 72 -10.09 -14.60 -5.78
N ALA A 73 -9.22 -13.58 -5.84
CA ALA A 73 -7.79 -13.78 -5.95
C ALA A 73 -7.22 -14.55 -4.73
N ARG A 74 -7.68 -14.24 -3.52
CA ARG A 74 -7.29 -14.96 -2.28
C ARG A 74 -7.74 -16.41 -2.30
N LYS A 75 -9.01 -16.69 -2.65
CA LYS A 75 -9.54 -18.06 -2.77
C LYS A 75 -8.76 -18.90 -3.79
N VAL A 76 -8.38 -18.31 -4.93
CA VAL A 76 -7.55 -18.99 -5.94
C VAL A 76 -6.14 -19.23 -5.41
N LYS A 77 -5.51 -18.26 -4.74
CA LYS A 77 -4.18 -18.43 -4.14
C LYS A 77 -4.16 -19.57 -3.12
N GLU A 78 -5.12 -19.59 -2.20
CA GLU A 78 -5.24 -20.65 -1.19
C GLU A 78 -5.44 -22.04 -1.84
N SER A 79 -6.27 -22.12 -2.89
CA SER A 79 -6.47 -23.37 -3.62
C SER A 79 -5.20 -23.84 -4.33
N LYS A 80 -4.40 -22.91 -4.90
CA LYS A 80 -3.10 -23.21 -5.51
C LYS A 80 -2.05 -23.64 -4.48
N THR A 81 -2.02 -23.01 -3.31
CA THR A 81 -1.16 -23.43 -2.18
C THR A 81 -1.49 -24.85 -1.74
N ARG A 82 -2.77 -25.23 -1.73
CA ARG A 82 -3.23 -26.61 -1.51
C ARG A 82 -2.97 -27.57 -2.69
N GLY A 83 -2.20 -27.16 -3.69
CA GLY A 83 -1.83 -27.96 -4.86
C GLY A 83 -2.89 -28.07 -5.96
N ARG A 84 -4.08 -27.44 -5.83
CA ARG A 84 -5.13 -27.48 -6.85
C ARG A 84 -4.77 -26.57 -8.04
N TYR A 85 -5.38 -26.82 -9.20
CA TYR A 85 -5.17 -26.03 -10.44
C TYR A 85 -3.70 -25.98 -10.95
N SER A 86 -2.92 -27.03 -10.69
CA SER A 86 -1.47 -27.13 -11.01
C SER A 86 -1.11 -28.21 -12.05
N GLY A 87 -2.11 -28.88 -12.63
CA GLY A 87 -1.92 -29.95 -13.62
C GLY A 87 -1.37 -29.48 -14.97
N TYR A 88 -0.89 -30.41 -15.80
CA TYR A 88 -0.18 -30.12 -17.05
C TYR A 88 -0.93 -29.19 -18.01
N GLY A 89 -2.25 -29.37 -18.18
CA GLY A 89 -3.06 -28.53 -19.08
C GLY A 89 -3.20 -27.05 -18.66
N LYS A 90 -2.83 -26.68 -17.43
CA LYS A 90 -2.80 -25.28 -16.96
C LYS A 90 -1.40 -24.68 -16.93
N ARG A 91 -0.36 -25.51 -17.13
CA ARG A 91 1.03 -25.05 -17.17
C ARG A 91 1.29 -24.40 -18.53
N LYS A 92 1.82 -23.19 -18.51
CA LYS A 92 2.29 -22.47 -19.70
C LYS A 92 3.76 -22.10 -19.49
N GLY A 93 4.55 -22.11 -20.57
CA GLY A 93 5.98 -21.87 -20.54
C GLY A 93 6.82 -23.11 -20.18
N THR A 94 8.15 -22.98 -20.31
CA THR A 94 9.12 -24.04 -20.01
C THR A 94 9.23 -24.29 -18.51
N ARG A 95 9.90 -25.38 -18.10
CA ARG A 95 10.15 -25.68 -16.67
C ARG A 95 11.00 -24.58 -16.03
N GLU A 96 12.08 -24.21 -16.69
CA GLU A 96 13.02 -23.16 -16.27
C GLU A 96 12.32 -21.80 -16.07
N ALA A 97 11.36 -21.45 -16.93
CA ALA A 97 10.61 -20.20 -16.82
C ALA A 97 9.63 -20.17 -15.63
N ARG A 98 9.21 -21.34 -15.12
CA ARG A 98 8.28 -21.44 -13.98
C ARG A 98 9.02 -21.53 -12.65
N ALA A 99 10.15 -22.22 -12.64
CA ALA A 99 11.06 -22.33 -11.51
C ALA A 99 12.47 -22.47 -12.09
N THR A 100 13.33 -21.50 -11.81
CA THR A 100 14.72 -21.51 -12.23
C THR A 100 15.47 -22.57 -11.42
N ILE A 101 16.18 -23.48 -12.08
CA ILE A 101 16.94 -24.55 -11.39
C ILE A 101 17.99 -23.94 -10.47
N LYS A 102 18.63 -22.84 -10.91
CA LYS A 102 19.62 -22.13 -10.11
C LYS A 102 19.05 -21.64 -8.76
N GLY A 103 17.86 -21.04 -8.79
CA GLY A 103 17.23 -20.51 -7.56
C GLY A 103 16.90 -21.59 -6.53
N SER A 104 16.47 -22.79 -6.98
CA SER A 104 16.23 -23.91 -6.05
C SER A 104 17.52 -24.45 -5.44
N VAL A 105 18.60 -24.52 -6.21
CA VAL A 105 19.90 -24.99 -5.71
C VAL A 105 20.50 -23.99 -4.72
N ASP A 106 20.35 -22.69 -4.98
CA ASP A 106 20.82 -21.63 -4.08
C ASP A 106 20.03 -21.65 -2.74
N GLU A 107 18.71 -21.82 -2.76
CA GLU A 107 17.87 -21.95 -1.55
C GLU A 107 18.21 -23.19 -0.71
N GLU A 108 18.47 -24.32 -1.36
CA GLU A 108 18.89 -25.56 -0.69
C GLU A 108 20.25 -25.38 0.00
N ASN A 109 21.20 -24.73 -0.67
CA ASN A 109 22.53 -24.51 -0.14
C ASN A 109 22.53 -23.53 1.04
N GLU A 110 21.76 -22.44 0.96
CA GLU A 110 21.59 -21.47 2.07
C GLU A 110 20.91 -22.11 3.29
N SER A 111 19.94 -23.00 3.05
CA SER A 111 19.26 -23.76 4.11
C SER A 111 20.21 -24.75 4.82
N ALA A 112 21.10 -25.39 4.07
CA ALA A 112 22.12 -26.29 4.62
C ALA A 112 23.18 -25.53 5.44
N GLU A 113 23.63 -24.38 4.95
CA GLU A 113 24.61 -23.52 5.63
C GLU A 113 24.05 -22.94 6.94
N THR A 114 22.79 -22.49 6.94
CA THR A 114 22.12 -22.03 8.16
C THR A 114 21.86 -23.15 9.16
N PHE A 115 21.55 -24.36 8.69
CA PHE A 115 21.41 -25.53 9.56
C PHE A 115 22.74 -25.92 10.22
N ALA A 116 23.82 -25.98 9.44
CA ALA A 116 25.17 -26.27 9.93
C ALA A 116 25.62 -25.23 10.96
N SER A 117 25.45 -23.94 10.66
CA SER A 117 25.79 -22.84 11.57
C SER A 117 25.08 -22.96 12.92
N LYS A 118 23.75 -23.16 12.92
CA LYS A 118 22.96 -23.35 14.15
C LYS A 118 23.41 -24.57 14.98
N ASN A 119 23.77 -25.66 14.30
CA ASN A 119 24.23 -26.87 15.00
C ASN A 119 25.59 -26.65 15.68
N THR A 120 26.51 -25.95 15.01
CA THR A 120 27.79 -25.57 15.61
C THR A 120 27.63 -24.63 16.81
N GLU A 121 26.69 -23.67 16.74
CA GLU A 121 26.38 -22.77 17.86
C GLU A 121 25.76 -23.52 19.05
N ASN A 122 24.85 -24.47 18.80
CA ASN A 122 24.26 -25.30 19.84
C ASN A 122 25.29 -26.19 20.53
N LEU A 123 26.22 -26.81 19.79
CA LEU A 123 27.33 -27.58 20.35
C LEU A 123 28.25 -26.71 21.21
N LYS A 124 28.61 -25.51 20.74
CA LYS A 124 29.41 -24.53 21.51
C LYS A 124 28.73 -24.15 22.83
N ARG A 125 27.40 -23.91 22.81
CA ARG A 125 26.62 -23.65 24.03
C ARG A 125 26.63 -24.84 24.98
N LEU A 126 26.45 -26.07 24.47
CA LEU A 126 26.43 -27.28 25.29
C LEU A 126 27.76 -27.51 26.01
N ILE A 127 28.88 -27.38 25.29
CA ILE A 127 30.23 -27.50 25.83
C ILE A 127 30.47 -26.43 26.92
N SER A 128 30.11 -25.18 26.64
CA SER A 128 30.22 -24.06 27.61
C SER A 128 29.41 -24.30 28.89
N THR A 129 28.17 -24.81 28.78
CA THR A 129 27.34 -25.12 29.96
C THR A 129 27.88 -26.31 30.77
N CYS A 130 28.54 -27.28 30.12
CA CYS A 130 29.12 -28.43 30.79
C CYS A 130 30.41 -28.04 31.55
N THR A 131 31.21 -27.12 31.01
CA THR A 131 32.40 -26.60 31.71
C THR A 131 32.09 -25.76 32.94
N VAL A 132 30.95 -25.05 32.96
CA VAL A 132 30.53 -24.20 34.09
C VAL A 132 29.84 -25.00 35.22
N ARG A 133 29.30 -26.20 34.92
CA ARG A 133 28.67 -27.09 35.93
C ARG A 133 29.65 -28.02 36.64
N CYS A 134 30.87 -28.17 36.13
CA CYS A 134 31.90 -29.05 36.69
C CYS A 134 32.97 -28.32 37.51
N THR A 135 32.84 -27.01 37.72
CA THR A 135 33.65 -26.16 38.62
C THR A 135 32.82 -25.73 39.82
#